data_AF-A0A0S9QUD2-F1
#
_entry.id   AF-A0A0S9QUD2-F1
#
_cell.length_a   1.000
_cell.length_b   1.000
_cell.length_c   1.000
_cell.angle_alpha   90.00
_cell.angle_beta   90.00
_cell.angle_gamma   90.00
#
_symmetry.space_group_name_H-M   'P 1'
#
loop_
_entity.id
_entity.type
_entity.pdbx_description
1 polymer ?
#
loop_
_entity_poly.entity_id
_entity_poly.type
_entity_poly.pdbx_seq_one_letter_code
_entity_poly.pdbx_strand_id
1 'polypeptide(L)'
;MNTTTTSTTGHRDVPDSIVAWDHLEDAVDHLADVVDQILASHDEQVICSLQFDEAEALAEVLDAGRRTRTAARLMHRWALTEPDWETDPHHEPTVRGWLDIDTHPPVRDA
;
A
#
# COMPACT_ATOMS: atom_id res chain seq x y z
N MET A 1 47.00 3.62 39.94
CA MET A 1 46.82 2.43 39.07
C MET A 1 45.48 2.60 38.40
N ASN A 2 45.50 2.75 37.08
CA ASN A 2 44.40 3.33 36.30
C ASN A 2 43.73 2.19 35.54
N THR A 3 42.43 1.98 35.76
CA THR A 3 41.62 1.02 35.02
C THR A 3 41.15 1.65 33.71
N THR A 4 41.76 1.23 32.61
CA THR A 4 41.31 1.55 31.25
C THR A 4 40.19 0.58 30.87
N THR A 5 38.95 1.08 30.85
CA THR A 5 37.84 0.42 30.17
C THR A 5 37.92 0.76 28.69
N THR A 6 38.40 -0.18 27.87
CA THR A 6 38.40 -0.03 26.41
C THR A 6 37.05 -0.48 25.89
N SER A 7 36.19 0.49 25.58
CA SER A 7 34.88 0.26 24.97
C SER A 7 35.00 -0.50 23.66
N THR A 8 34.26 -1.59 23.58
CA THR A 8 33.96 -2.35 22.37
C THR A 8 33.13 -1.48 21.43
N THR A 9 33.71 -0.95 20.36
CA THR A 9 32.93 -0.48 19.21
C THR A 9 33.73 -0.69 17.93
N GLY A 10 33.67 -1.93 17.45
CA GLY A 10 34.19 -2.34 16.16
C GLY A 10 33.17 -3.24 15.47
N HIS A 11 31.93 -2.75 15.29
CA HIS A 11 31.00 -3.34 14.35
C HIS A 11 30.70 -2.30 13.27
N ARG A 12 31.54 -2.32 12.24
CA ARG A 12 31.32 -1.59 11.01
C ARG A 12 31.55 -2.57 9.88
N ASP A 13 30.46 -3.15 9.41
CA ASP A 13 30.24 -3.46 7.99
C ASP A 13 28.76 -3.83 7.83
N VAL A 14 27.97 -2.83 7.48
CA VAL A 14 26.58 -2.98 7.06
C VAL A 14 26.56 -2.87 5.54
N PRO A 15 26.38 -3.97 4.80
CA PRO A 15 25.87 -3.94 3.44
C PRO A 15 24.35 -4.19 3.43
N ASP A 16 23.58 -3.66 4.40
CA ASP A 16 22.11 -3.90 4.47
C ASP A 16 21.29 -2.99 3.55
N SER A 17 21.90 -1.98 2.93
CA SER A 17 21.13 -0.89 2.31
C SER A 17 20.56 -1.20 0.92
N ILE A 18 20.84 -2.34 0.29
CA ILE A 18 20.29 -2.70 -1.04
C ILE A 18 19.39 -3.94 -0.91
N VAL A 19 19.87 -4.98 -0.23
CA VAL A 19 19.12 -6.22 0.01
C VAL A 19 17.82 -5.97 0.79
N ALA A 20 17.80 -4.98 1.70
CA ALA A 20 16.58 -4.61 2.43
C ALA A 20 15.49 -3.93 1.55
N TRP A 21 15.87 -3.27 0.45
CA TRP A 21 14.90 -2.70 -0.49
C TRP A 21 14.28 -3.77 -1.37
N ASP A 22 15.07 -4.76 -1.82
CA ASP A 22 14.55 -5.89 -2.59
C ASP A 22 13.49 -6.66 -1.77
N HIS A 23 13.74 -6.88 -0.47
CA HIS A 23 12.76 -7.50 0.42
C HIS A 23 11.48 -6.66 0.63
N LEU A 24 11.57 -5.33 0.54
CA LEU A 24 10.41 -4.46 0.63
C LEU A 24 9.58 -4.53 -0.66
N GLU A 25 10.22 -4.53 -1.82
CA GLU A 25 9.54 -4.71 -3.11
C GLU A 25 8.82 -6.06 -3.17
N ASP A 26 9.49 -7.15 -2.78
CA ASP A 26 8.90 -8.49 -2.68
C ASP A 26 7.69 -8.52 -1.72
N ALA A 27 7.78 -7.81 -0.59
CA ALA A 27 6.69 -7.73 0.38
C ALA A 27 5.48 -6.95 -0.15
N VAL A 28 5.71 -5.84 -0.87
CA VAL A 28 4.62 -5.06 -1.48
C VAL A 28 3.99 -5.82 -2.64
N ASP A 29 4.78 -6.58 -3.41
CA ASP A 29 4.27 -7.46 -4.46
C ASP A 29 3.41 -8.57 -3.89
N HIS A 30 3.88 -9.22 -2.82
CA HIS A 30 3.08 -10.22 -2.15
C HIS A 30 1.78 -9.64 -1.57
N LEU A 31 1.83 -8.43 -1.02
CA LEU A 31 0.65 -7.73 -0.52
C LEU A 31 -0.34 -7.42 -1.65
N ALA A 32 0.14 -6.97 -2.81
CA ALA A 32 -0.69 -6.74 -3.99
C ALA A 32 -1.38 -8.03 -4.46
N ASP A 33 -0.65 -9.15 -4.50
CA ASP A 33 -1.21 -10.46 -4.85
C ASP A 33 -2.30 -10.92 -3.89
N VAL A 34 -2.13 -10.65 -2.58
CA VAL A 34 -3.15 -10.97 -1.57
C VAL A 34 -4.39 -10.10 -1.76
N VAL A 35 -4.21 -8.79 -1.97
CA VAL A 35 -5.32 -7.86 -2.20
C VAL A 35 -6.07 -8.21 -3.49
N ASP A 36 -5.37 -8.53 -4.58
CA ASP A 36 -5.99 -8.95 -5.84
C ASP A 36 -6.76 -10.27 -5.70
N GLN A 37 -6.26 -11.22 -4.92
CA GLN A 37 -6.98 -12.46 -4.60
C GLN A 37 -8.26 -12.19 -3.80
N ILE A 38 -8.20 -11.34 -2.78
CA ILE A 38 -9.37 -10.94 -1.99
C ILE A 38 -10.41 -10.29 -2.92
N LEU A 39 -9.99 -9.30 -3.73
CA LEU A 39 -10.84 -8.62 -4.69
C LEU A 39 -11.48 -9.56 -5.72
N ALA A 40 -10.76 -10.60 -6.16
CA ALA A 40 -11.25 -11.60 -7.11
C ALA A 40 -12.19 -12.64 -6.48
N SER A 41 -11.99 -12.96 -5.20
CA SER A 41 -12.67 -14.06 -4.51
C SER A 41 -14.15 -13.80 -4.18
N HIS A 42 -14.67 -12.60 -4.44
CA HIS A 42 -15.98 -12.12 -3.97
C HIS A 42 -16.12 -12.17 -2.43
N ASP A 43 -15.02 -12.33 -1.69
CA ASP A 43 -15.00 -12.21 -0.24
C ASP A 43 -14.95 -10.72 0.14
N GLU A 44 -16.11 -10.07 0.05
CA GLU A 44 -16.29 -8.63 0.29
C GLU A 44 -16.04 -8.24 1.75
N GLN A 45 -16.04 -9.21 2.68
CA GLN A 45 -16.00 -8.96 4.12
C GLN A 45 -14.75 -8.21 4.58
N VAL A 46 -13.60 -8.47 3.97
CA VAL A 46 -12.34 -7.79 4.34
C VAL A 46 -12.41 -6.30 4.01
N ILE A 47 -12.94 -5.96 2.83
CA ILE A 47 -12.99 -4.57 2.37
C ILE A 47 -14.05 -3.78 3.14
N CYS A 48 -15.17 -4.41 3.46
CA CYS A 48 -16.21 -3.83 4.32
C CYS A 48 -15.72 -3.52 5.75
N SER A 49 -14.60 -4.09 6.18
CA SER A 49 -14.08 -3.89 7.54
C SER A 49 -13.08 -2.73 7.65
N LEU A 50 -12.52 -2.26 6.52
CA LEU A 50 -11.50 -1.22 6.50
C LEU A 50 -12.12 0.17 6.70
N GLN A 51 -11.55 0.93 7.63
CA GLN A 51 -11.80 2.37 7.71
C GLN A 51 -11.12 3.09 6.54
N PHE A 52 -11.54 4.33 6.24
CA PHE A 52 -10.96 5.11 5.16
C PHE A 52 -9.43 5.23 5.27
N ASP A 53 -8.92 5.66 6.44
CA ASP A 53 -7.47 5.84 6.67
C ASP A 53 -6.67 4.55 6.41
N GLU A 54 -7.25 3.39 6.72
CA GLU A 54 -6.62 2.08 6.52
C GLU A 54 -6.60 1.69 5.04
N ALA A 55 -7.73 1.94 4.34
CA ALA A 55 -7.85 1.69 2.91
C ALA A 55 -6.95 2.62 2.10
N GLU A 56 -6.90 3.91 2.45
CA GLU A 56 -6.05 4.92 1.82
C GLU A 56 -4.57 4.59 2.03
N ALA A 57 -4.15 4.34 3.27
CA ALA A 57 -2.75 3.98 3.56
C ALA A 57 -2.31 2.73 2.79
N LEU A 58 -3.18 1.72 2.69
CA LEU A 58 -2.90 0.52 1.91
C LEU A 58 -2.80 0.83 0.40
N ALA A 59 -3.70 1.66 -0.13
CA ALA A 59 -3.67 2.09 -1.53
C ALA A 59 -2.40 2.89 -1.84
N GLU A 60 -1.97 3.80 -0.97
CA GLU A 60 -0.74 4.57 -1.12
C GLU A 60 0.50 3.68 -1.13
N VAL A 61 0.57 2.66 -0.25
CA VAL A 61 1.68 1.70 -0.22
C VAL A 61 1.75 0.91 -1.54
N LEU A 62 0.59 0.45 -2.03
CA LEU A 62 0.52 -0.28 -3.30
C LEU A 62 0.91 0.62 -4.48
N ASP A 63 0.46 1.87 -4.51
CA ASP A 63 0.81 2.83 -5.56
C ASP A 63 2.30 3.18 -5.56
N ALA A 64 2.89 3.42 -4.38
CA ALA A 64 4.32 3.61 -4.22
C ALA A 64 5.13 2.40 -4.74
N GLY A 65 4.58 1.19 -4.57
CA GLY A 65 5.10 -0.06 -5.15
C GLY A 65 4.79 -0.27 -6.63
N ARG A 66 4.26 0.73 -7.35
CA ARG A 66 3.83 0.62 -8.77
C ARG A 66 2.74 -0.41 -9.01
N ARG A 67 1.94 -0.70 -7.99
CA ARG A 67 0.71 -1.51 -8.03
C ARG A 67 -0.52 -0.62 -8.02
N THR A 68 -0.43 0.54 -8.69
CA THR A 68 -1.45 1.59 -8.84
C THR A 68 -2.83 1.05 -9.24
N ARG A 69 -2.87 0.05 -10.13
CA ARG A 69 -4.15 -0.56 -10.54
C ARG A 69 -4.81 -1.34 -9.39
N THR A 70 -4.02 -2.10 -8.63
CA THR A 70 -4.52 -2.85 -7.47
C THR A 70 -4.97 -1.88 -6.36
N ALA A 71 -4.23 -0.79 -6.14
CA ALA A 71 -4.63 0.30 -5.26
C ALA A 71 -5.97 0.93 -5.66
N ALA A 72 -6.13 1.28 -6.95
CA ALA A 72 -7.35 1.88 -7.46
C ALA A 72 -8.56 0.95 -7.35
N ARG A 73 -8.39 -0.35 -7.62
CA ARG A 73 -9.44 -1.37 -7.44
C ARG A 73 -9.84 -1.55 -5.98
N LEU A 74 -8.89 -1.51 -5.06
CA LEU A 74 -9.15 -1.54 -3.62
C LEU A 74 -10.04 -0.36 -3.22
N MET A 75 -9.66 0.85 -3.61
CA MET A 75 -10.39 2.07 -3.29
C MET A 75 -11.77 2.14 -3.95
N HIS A 76 -11.89 1.67 -5.19
CA HIS A 76 -13.19 1.53 -5.85
C HIS A 76 -14.09 0.57 -5.06
N ARG A 77 -13.54 -0.57 -4.63
CA ARG A 77 -14.33 -1.53 -3.86
C ARG A 77 -14.73 -0.99 -2.49
N TRP A 78 -13.86 -0.25 -1.81
CA TRP A 78 -14.17 0.45 -0.57
C TRP A 78 -15.29 1.47 -0.76
N ALA A 79 -15.23 2.28 -1.82
CA ALA A 79 -16.24 3.26 -2.16
C ALA A 79 -17.64 2.63 -2.39
N LEU A 80 -17.71 1.41 -2.93
CA LEU A 80 -18.97 0.67 -3.06
C LEU A 80 -19.55 0.21 -1.72
N THR A 81 -18.73 0.13 -0.66
CA THR A 81 -19.16 -0.28 0.68
C THR A 81 -19.57 0.90 1.56
N GLU A 82 -19.14 2.13 1.23
CA GLU A 82 -19.39 3.34 2.02
C GLU A 82 -20.31 4.32 1.27
N PRO A 83 -21.65 4.20 1.35
CA PRO A 83 -22.57 4.94 0.47
C PRO A 83 -22.49 6.47 0.57
N ASP A 84 -21.91 7.03 1.64
CA ASP A 84 -21.89 8.47 1.89
C ASP A 84 -20.55 9.15 1.52
N TRP A 85 -19.57 8.40 0.97
CA TRP A 85 -18.22 8.92 0.67
C TRP A 85 -18.25 10.15 -0.26
N GLU A 86 -19.20 10.23 -1.19
CA GLU A 86 -19.35 11.36 -2.13
C GLU A 86 -19.76 12.67 -1.46
N THR A 87 -20.36 12.57 -0.26
CA THR A 87 -20.84 13.71 0.52
C THR A 87 -19.83 14.16 1.56
N ASP A 88 -18.76 13.39 1.77
CA ASP A 88 -17.68 13.72 2.69
C ASP A 88 -16.65 14.63 2.00
N PRO A 89 -16.60 15.93 2.33
CA PRO A 89 -15.69 16.88 1.68
C PRO A 89 -14.20 16.60 1.96
N HIS A 90 -13.88 15.74 2.94
CA HIS A 90 -12.51 15.38 3.27
C HIS A 90 -11.99 14.24 2.41
N HIS A 91 -12.80 13.20 2.19
CA HIS A 91 -12.37 11.98 1.50
C HIS A 91 -12.72 11.99 0.01
N GLU A 92 -13.78 12.70 -0.39
CA GLU A 92 -14.30 12.74 -1.76
C GLU A 92 -13.21 12.99 -2.82
N PRO A 93 -12.32 14.00 -2.67
CA PRO A 93 -11.29 14.27 -3.68
C PRO A 93 -10.32 13.10 -3.87
N THR A 94 -9.90 12.46 -2.77
CA THR A 94 -8.98 11.31 -2.81
C THR A 94 -9.66 10.12 -3.46
N VAL A 95 -10.86 9.75 -2.98
CA VAL A 95 -11.60 8.60 -3.52
C VAL A 95 -11.91 8.79 -5.00
N ARG A 96 -12.31 10.00 -5.41
CA ARG A 96 -12.56 10.34 -6.82
C ARG A 96 -11.29 10.21 -7.67
N GLY A 97 -10.13 10.58 -7.14
CA GLY A 97 -8.84 10.36 -7.81
C GLY A 97 -8.55 8.89 -8.08
N TRP A 98 -8.77 8.03 -7.09
CA TRP A 98 -8.60 6.58 -7.25
C TRP A 98 -9.62 5.96 -8.21
N LEU A 99 -10.88 6.38 -8.13
CA LEU A 99 -11.94 5.91 -9.03
C LEU A 99 -11.67 6.28 -10.49
N ASP A 100 -11.12 7.47 -10.75
CA ASP A 100 -10.73 7.88 -12.10
C ASP A 100 -9.66 6.94 -12.67
N ILE A 101 -8.67 6.56 -11.87
CA ILE A 101 -7.61 5.62 -12.28
C ILE A 101 -8.18 4.23 -12.61
N ASP A 102 -9.13 3.72 -11.82
CA ASP A 102 -9.72 2.39 -12.07
C ASP A 102 -10.67 2.39 -13.29
N THR A 103 -11.45 3.47 -13.47
CA THR A 103 -12.43 3.60 -14.55
C THR A 103 -11.81 4.01 -15.89
N HIS A 104 -10.72 4.79 -15.86
CA HIS A 104 -9.95 5.21 -17.02
C HIS A 104 -8.50 4.71 -16.91
N PRO A 105 -8.28 3.38 -16.95
CA PRO A 105 -6.94 2.85 -16.84
C PRO A 105 -6.09 3.39 -18.01
N PRO A 106 -4.88 3.92 -17.74
CA PRO A 106 -4.04 4.43 -18.81
C PRO A 106 -3.80 3.32 -19.84
N VAL A 107 -4.12 3.63 -21.10
CA VAL A 107 -3.87 2.72 -22.22
C VAL A 107 -2.38 2.39 -22.20
N ARG A 108 -2.03 1.13 -21.93
CA ARG A 108 -0.67 0.65 -22.14
C ARG A 108 -0.46 0.70 -23.65
N ASP A 109 0.30 1.69 -24.13
CA ASP A 109 0.86 1.64 -25.47
C ASP A 109 1.59 0.30 -25.61
N ALA A 110 1.10 -0.50 -26.57
CA ALA A 110 1.58 -1.85 -26.87
C ALA A 110 2.89 -1.82 -27.66
#